data_AF-A0A3T2V1N3-F1
#
_entry.id   AF-A0A3T2V1N3-F1
#
_cell.length_a   1.000
_cell.length_b   1.000
_cell.length_c   1.000
_cell.angle_alpha   90.00
_cell.angle_beta   90.00
_cell.angle_gamma   90.00
#
_symmetry.space_group_name_H-M   'P 1'
#
loop_
_entity.id
_entity.type
_entity.pdbx_description
1 polymer ?
#
loop_
_entity_poly.entity_id
_entity_poly.type
_entity_poly.pdbx_seq_one_letter_code
_entity_poly.pdbx_strand_id
1 'polypeptide(L)'
;MFNIILGVAAVGVGLYILNELDDRAGEEKKRWENQRESVCKSIEEHKRYIEQHVEYVQSMYDFHQLVDLHYSCMKVANEAYKLLNDAKKSMGAIYDAINKLKAHRSKLFNDKKESDDYEKKKEIQAEINMIKEIIDGLYSELDLIKKDKEHFYQELKAFNLKTSSIKYRIRDNTGYKGFDWYNRLQERTLLRR
;
A
#
# COMPACT_ATOMS: atom_id res chain seq x y z
N MET A 1 36.27 -7.22 -0.73
CA MET A 1 36.50 -8.46 0.05
C MET A 1 36.50 -8.09 1.52
N PHE A 2 35.55 -8.64 2.28
CA PHE A 2 35.55 -8.61 3.75
C PHE A 2 36.70 -9.45 4.29
N ASN A 3 37.30 -9.05 5.42
CA ASN A 3 37.46 -9.92 6.58
C ASN A 3 37.94 -9.12 7.79
N ILE A 4 37.04 -8.99 8.76
CA ILE A 4 37.28 -8.57 10.14
C ILE A 4 37.87 -9.78 10.87
N ILE A 5 39.04 -9.64 11.48
CA ILE A 5 39.50 -10.58 12.51
C ILE A 5 39.48 -9.83 13.85
N LEU A 6 38.36 -10.01 14.55
CA LEU A 6 38.23 -9.77 15.97
C LEU A 6 38.95 -10.90 16.71
N GLY A 7 39.96 -10.56 17.50
CA GLY A 7 40.64 -11.49 18.40
C GLY A 7 41.06 -10.79 19.67
N VAL A 8 40.12 -10.62 20.61
CA VAL A 8 40.43 -10.19 21.99
C VAL A 8 40.56 -11.45 22.84
N ALA A 9 41.79 -11.82 23.19
CA ALA A 9 42.07 -12.93 24.09
C ALA A 9 42.06 -12.44 25.55
N ALA A 10 41.28 -13.12 26.38
CA ALA A 10 41.20 -12.91 27.82
C ALA A 10 42.37 -13.61 28.55
N VAL A 11 43.06 -12.82 29.38
CA VAL A 11 43.63 -13.09 30.73
C VAL A 11 44.11 -14.52 31.08
N GLY A 12 45.39 -14.63 31.47
CA GLY A 12 45.77 -15.46 32.63
C GLY A 12 46.98 -16.40 32.52
N VAL A 13 48.22 -15.87 32.68
CA VAL A 13 49.39 -16.54 33.31
C VAL A 13 50.32 -15.39 33.77
N GLY A 14 50.82 -15.24 35.00
CA GLY A 14 50.82 -16.09 36.19
C GLY A 14 52.12 -15.93 36.99
N LEU A 15 52.27 -14.80 37.70
CA LEU A 15 52.84 -14.68 39.05
C LEU A 15 54.34 -14.88 39.37
N TYR A 16 55.23 -15.40 38.51
CA TYR A 16 56.66 -15.57 38.88
C TYR A 16 57.60 -14.39 38.53
N ILE A 17 57.13 -13.43 37.71
CA ILE A 17 57.94 -12.29 37.22
C ILE A 17 57.74 -11.03 38.11
N LEU A 18 57.04 -11.16 39.24
CA LEU A 18 56.51 -9.99 39.97
C LEU A 18 57.48 -9.28 40.92
N ASN A 19 58.58 -9.90 41.35
CA ASN A 19 59.55 -9.22 42.22
C ASN A 19 60.52 -8.30 41.48
N GLU A 20 60.67 -8.44 40.15
CA GLU A 20 61.48 -7.55 39.30
C GLU A 20 60.61 -6.53 38.54
N LEU A 21 59.28 -6.70 38.59
CA LEU A 21 58.31 -5.80 37.99
C LEU A 21 57.82 -4.69 38.94
N ASP A 22 58.06 -4.74 40.25
CA ASP A 22 57.37 -3.85 41.20
C ASP A 22 57.71 -2.34 41.00
N ASP A 23 58.94 -2.01 40.60
CA ASP A 23 59.32 -0.63 40.26
C ASP A 23 58.84 -0.18 38.86
N ARG A 24 58.62 -1.11 37.91
CA ARG A 24 58.09 -0.80 36.55
C ARG A 24 56.56 -0.88 36.47
N ALA A 25 55.94 -1.69 37.32
CA ALA A 25 54.51 -1.93 37.39
C ALA A 25 53.78 -0.73 38.00
N GLY A 26 54.41 0.08 38.85
CA GLY A 26 53.81 1.33 39.34
C GLY A 26 53.54 2.35 38.23
N GLU A 27 54.45 2.49 37.26
CA GLU A 27 54.31 3.40 36.13
C GLU A 27 53.39 2.84 35.03
N GLU A 28 53.53 1.55 34.69
CA GLU A 28 52.69 0.88 33.69
C GLU A 28 51.25 0.68 34.18
N LYS A 29 51.02 0.43 35.48
CA LYS A 29 49.68 0.38 36.09
C LYS A 29 49.03 1.76 36.11
N LYS A 30 49.76 2.82 36.44
CA LYS A 30 49.26 4.20 36.35
C LYS A 30 48.95 4.59 34.90
N ARG A 31 49.81 4.25 33.94
CA ARG A 31 49.52 4.46 32.50
C ARG A 31 48.28 3.69 32.06
N TRP A 32 48.18 2.43 32.42
CA TRP A 32 47.04 1.58 32.08
C TRP A 32 45.75 2.09 32.71
N GLU A 33 45.74 2.47 33.99
CA GLU A 33 44.57 3.05 34.66
C GLU A 33 44.13 4.37 34.01
N ASN A 34 45.09 5.25 33.69
CA ASN A 34 44.82 6.52 33.01
C ASN A 34 44.32 6.34 31.56
N GLN A 35 44.86 5.38 30.81
CA GLN A 35 44.43 5.09 29.44
C GLN A 35 43.13 4.28 29.39
N ARG A 36 42.89 3.38 30.35
CA ARG A 36 41.71 2.52 30.42
C ARG A 36 40.44 3.34 30.52
N GLU A 37 40.40 4.35 31.39
CA GLU A 37 39.21 5.18 31.52
C GLU A 37 38.90 5.97 30.23
N SER A 38 39.93 6.53 29.60
CA SER A 38 39.79 7.26 28.33
C SER A 38 39.34 6.36 27.18
N VAL A 39 39.94 5.17 27.06
CA VAL A 39 39.59 4.19 26.01
C VAL A 39 38.20 3.59 26.24
N CYS A 40 37.83 3.29 27.50
CA CYS A 40 36.48 2.82 27.82
C CYS A 40 35.41 3.88 27.47
N LYS A 41 35.62 5.15 27.83
CA LYS A 41 34.73 6.24 27.42
C LYS A 41 34.63 6.35 25.90
N SER A 42 35.76 6.29 25.19
CA SER A 42 35.78 6.34 23.73
C SER A 42 35.04 5.16 23.08
N ILE A 43 35.17 3.94 23.62
CA ILE A 43 34.45 2.74 23.15
C ILE A 43 32.94 2.90 23.38
N GLU A 44 32.52 3.39 24.53
CA GLU A 44 31.10 3.64 24.82
C GLU A 44 30.50 4.73 23.93
N GLU A 45 31.24 5.80 23.67
CA GLU A 45 30.86 6.85 22.72
C GLU A 45 30.74 6.31 21.30
N HIS A 46 31.69 5.48 20.85
CA HIS A 46 31.65 4.87 19.52
C HIS A 46 30.52 3.85 19.38
N LYS A 47 30.24 3.04 20.41
CA LYS A 47 29.08 2.13 20.41
C LYS A 47 27.77 2.91 20.23
N ARG A 48 27.59 3.96 21.04
CA ARG A 48 26.41 4.83 20.96
C ARG A 48 26.31 5.51 19.60
N TYR A 49 27.42 5.97 19.03
CA TYR A 49 27.46 6.57 17.70
C TYR A 49 27.06 5.56 16.61
N ILE A 50 27.59 4.34 16.65
CA ILE A 50 27.27 3.26 15.71
C ILE A 50 25.79 2.87 15.82
N GLU A 51 25.28 2.66 17.03
CA GLU A 51 23.87 2.35 17.27
C GLU A 51 22.96 3.44 16.71
N GLN A 52 23.25 4.71 17.01
CA GLN A 52 22.51 5.85 16.47
C GLN A 52 22.60 5.93 14.93
N HIS A 53 23.76 5.66 14.34
CA HIS A 53 23.92 5.65 12.89
C HIS A 53 23.16 4.51 12.22
N VAL A 54 23.19 3.31 12.80
CA VAL A 54 22.46 2.14 12.30
C VAL A 54 20.95 2.39 12.37
N GLU A 55 20.45 2.88 13.50
CA GLU A 55 19.03 3.25 13.66
C GLU A 55 18.61 4.34 12.67
N TYR A 56 19.44 5.36 12.50
CA TYR A 56 19.19 6.43 11.54
C TYR A 56 19.12 5.91 10.10
N VAL A 57 20.10 5.13 9.66
CA VAL A 57 20.12 4.55 8.30
C VAL A 57 18.92 3.63 8.07
N GLN A 58 18.58 2.79 9.05
CA GLN A 58 17.42 1.92 8.97
C GLN A 58 16.11 2.73 8.85
N SER A 59 15.94 3.75 9.68
CA SER A 59 14.75 4.62 9.62
C SER A 59 14.61 5.34 8.28
N MET A 60 15.74 5.72 7.66
CA MET A 60 15.78 6.36 6.35
C MET A 60 15.39 5.38 5.24
N TYR A 61 15.91 4.16 5.29
CA TYR A 61 15.55 3.11 4.34
C TYR A 61 14.05 2.78 4.42
N ASP A 62 13.55 2.55 5.64
CA ASP A 62 12.15 2.24 5.89
C ASP A 62 11.22 3.38 5.45
N PHE A 63 11.64 4.64 5.66
CA PHE A 63 10.91 5.82 5.17
C PHE A 63 10.67 5.75 3.65
N HIS A 64 11.74 5.58 2.87
CA HIS A 64 11.63 5.59 1.41
C HIS A 64 10.75 4.45 0.90
N GLN A 65 10.94 3.23 1.42
CA GLN A 65 10.12 2.08 1.03
C GLN A 65 8.65 2.25 1.36
N LEU A 66 8.33 2.74 2.56
CA LEU A 66 6.94 2.92 2.98
C LEU A 66 6.27 4.04 2.19
N VAL A 67 6.98 5.12 1.86
CA VAL A 67 6.46 6.20 1.02
C VAL A 67 6.16 5.70 -0.40
N ASP A 68 7.06 4.92 -1.01
CA ASP A 68 6.84 4.32 -2.32
C ASP A 68 5.64 3.38 -2.31
N LEU A 69 5.52 2.54 -1.28
CA LEU A 69 4.38 1.64 -1.10
C LEU A 69 3.07 2.42 -0.91
N HIS A 70 3.08 3.51 -0.14
CA HIS A 70 1.91 4.39 0.02
C HIS A 70 1.45 4.94 -1.33
N TYR A 71 2.37 5.45 -2.16
CA TYR A 71 2.02 5.97 -3.49
C TYR A 71 1.53 4.87 -4.44
N SER A 72 2.14 3.68 -4.39
CA SER A 72 1.69 2.52 -5.16
C SER A 72 0.25 2.12 -4.79
N CYS A 73 -0.05 1.97 -3.49
CA CYS A 73 -1.40 1.67 -3.02
C CYS A 73 -2.41 2.75 -3.43
N MET A 74 -2.05 4.03 -3.30
CA MET A 74 -2.87 5.15 -3.76
C MET A 74 -3.17 5.08 -5.26
N LYS A 75 -2.18 4.74 -6.09
CA LYS A 75 -2.35 4.63 -7.54
C LYS A 75 -3.37 3.53 -7.89
N VAL A 76 -3.20 2.34 -7.33
CA VAL A 76 -4.11 1.21 -7.58
C VAL A 76 -5.51 1.50 -7.03
N ALA A 77 -5.62 2.14 -5.86
CA ALA A 77 -6.92 2.57 -5.32
C ALA A 77 -7.64 3.55 -6.26
N ASN A 78 -6.91 4.51 -6.84
CA ASN A 78 -7.49 5.46 -7.80
C ASN A 78 -7.95 4.77 -9.09
N GLU A 79 -7.23 3.76 -9.57
CA GLU A 79 -7.63 2.95 -10.73
C GLU A 79 -8.89 2.13 -10.43
N ALA A 80 -8.94 1.45 -9.27
CA ALA A 80 -10.13 0.73 -8.82
C ALA A 80 -11.35 1.66 -8.67
N TYR A 81 -11.15 2.87 -8.15
CA TYR A 81 -12.20 3.89 -8.06
C TYR A 81 -12.71 4.35 -9.43
N LYS A 82 -11.82 4.50 -10.43
CA LYS A 82 -12.22 4.81 -11.81
C LYS A 82 -13.07 3.69 -12.39
N LEU A 83 -12.61 2.44 -12.31
CA LEU A 83 -13.35 1.27 -12.79
C LEU A 83 -14.72 1.13 -12.11
N LEU A 84 -14.79 1.38 -10.80
CA LEU A 84 -16.06 1.41 -10.05
C LEU A 84 -17.04 2.44 -10.63
N ASN A 85 -16.55 3.64 -10.95
CA ASN A 85 -17.39 4.69 -11.53
C ASN A 85 -17.80 4.39 -12.98
N ASP A 86 -16.91 3.81 -13.78
CA ASP A 86 -17.21 3.41 -15.15
C ASP A 86 -18.22 2.25 -15.17
N ALA A 87 -18.12 1.29 -14.25
CA ALA A 87 -19.12 0.25 -14.05
C ALA A 87 -20.50 0.84 -13.71
N LYS A 88 -20.59 1.83 -12.81
CA LYS A 88 -21.84 2.53 -12.49
C LYS A 88 -22.45 3.24 -13.71
N LYS A 89 -21.62 3.93 -14.51
CA LYS A 89 -22.07 4.59 -15.74
C LYS A 89 -22.58 3.58 -16.76
N SER A 90 -21.84 2.49 -16.96
CA SER A 90 -22.22 1.41 -17.88
C SER A 90 -23.56 0.78 -17.47
N MET A 91 -23.74 0.46 -16.18
CA MET A 91 -25.02 -0.03 -15.67
C MET A 91 -26.17 0.94 -15.95
N GLY A 92 -25.95 2.25 -15.73
CA GLY A 92 -26.96 3.27 -16.05
C GLY A 92 -27.36 3.27 -17.52
N ALA A 93 -26.38 3.24 -18.43
CA ALA A 93 -26.63 3.16 -19.87
C ALA A 93 -27.37 1.88 -20.28
N ILE A 94 -27.03 0.73 -19.69
CA ILE A 94 -27.73 -0.54 -19.94
C ILE A 94 -29.17 -0.47 -19.44
N TYR A 95 -29.43 0.09 -18.25
CA TYR A 95 -30.80 0.28 -17.76
C TYR A 95 -31.62 1.18 -18.69
N ASP A 96 -31.04 2.27 -19.17
CA ASP A 96 -31.70 3.17 -20.13
C ASP A 96 -32.02 2.45 -21.45
N ALA A 97 -31.08 1.64 -21.97
CA ALA A 97 -31.29 0.83 -23.16
C ALA A 97 -32.42 -0.19 -22.96
N ILE A 98 -32.43 -0.92 -21.84
CA ILE A 98 -33.50 -1.86 -21.48
C ILE A 98 -34.86 -1.15 -21.43
N ASN A 99 -34.93 0.04 -20.81
CA ASN A 99 -36.17 0.80 -20.71
C ASN A 99 -36.69 1.25 -22.09
N LYS A 100 -35.79 1.73 -22.97
CA LYS A 100 -36.14 2.08 -24.36
C LYS A 100 -36.62 0.88 -25.14
N LEU A 101 -35.94 -0.26 -25.04
CA LEU A 101 -36.34 -1.51 -25.70
C LEU A 101 -37.69 -2.03 -25.18
N LYS A 102 -37.95 -1.95 -23.87
CA LYS A 102 -39.25 -2.29 -23.30
C LYS A 102 -40.36 -1.38 -23.84
N ALA A 103 -40.12 -0.07 -23.91
CA ALA A 103 -41.08 0.88 -24.46
C ALA A 103 -41.37 0.60 -25.95
N HIS A 104 -40.34 0.33 -26.75
CA HIS A 104 -40.48 -0.06 -28.16
C HIS A 104 -41.25 -1.37 -28.32
N ARG A 105 -40.91 -2.40 -27.53
CA ARG A 105 -41.62 -3.68 -27.52
C ARG A 105 -43.10 -3.53 -27.18
N SER A 106 -43.44 -2.65 -26.23
CA SER A 106 -44.83 -2.34 -25.88
C SER A 106 -45.59 -1.69 -27.04
N LYS A 107 -44.96 -0.81 -27.82
CA LYS A 107 -45.56 -0.24 -29.04
C LYS A 107 -45.83 -1.33 -30.07
N LEU A 108 -44.86 -2.19 -30.35
CA LEU A 108 -45.03 -3.32 -31.26
C LEU A 108 -46.17 -4.27 -30.84
N PHE A 109 -46.36 -4.49 -29.54
CA PHE A 109 -47.51 -5.26 -29.06
C PHE A 109 -48.86 -4.60 -29.39
N ASN A 110 -48.94 -3.27 -29.36
CA ASN A 110 -50.15 -2.55 -29.75
C ASN A 110 -50.32 -2.58 -31.27
N ASP A 111 -49.27 -2.30 -32.05
CA ASP A 111 -49.29 -2.35 -33.51
C ASP A 111 -49.72 -3.74 -34.02
N LYS A 112 -49.25 -4.81 -33.36
CA LYS A 112 -49.66 -6.19 -33.66
C LYS A 112 -51.14 -6.43 -33.42
N LYS A 113 -51.72 -5.84 -32.36
CA LYS A 113 -53.15 -5.97 -32.02
C LYS A 113 -54.03 -5.22 -33.01
N GLU A 114 -53.59 -4.04 -33.46
CA GLU A 114 -54.31 -3.17 -34.38
C GLU A 114 -54.19 -3.60 -35.85
N SER A 115 -53.15 -4.36 -36.20
CA SER A 115 -53.02 -4.92 -37.54
C SER A 115 -54.05 -6.00 -37.81
N ASP A 116 -54.60 -6.08 -39.02
CA ASP A 116 -55.42 -7.20 -39.49
C ASP A 116 -54.68 -8.15 -40.44
N ASP A 117 -53.48 -7.74 -40.87
CA ASP A 117 -52.64 -8.50 -41.80
C ASP A 117 -51.84 -9.59 -41.05
N TYR A 118 -52.02 -10.84 -41.48
CA TYR A 118 -51.35 -12.00 -40.90
C TYR A 118 -49.82 -11.96 -41.06
N GLU A 119 -49.31 -11.63 -42.25
CA GLU A 119 -47.87 -11.60 -42.49
C GLU A 119 -47.22 -10.46 -41.71
N LYS A 120 -47.88 -9.30 -41.66
CA LYS A 120 -47.42 -8.17 -40.82
C LYS A 120 -47.38 -8.54 -39.34
N LYS A 121 -48.40 -9.25 -38.82
CA LYS A 121 -48.41 -9.76 -37.43
C LYS A 121 -47.25 -10.70 -37.15
N LYS A 122 -46.87 -11.52 -38.12
CA LYS A 122 -45.77 -12.49 -38.01
C LYS A 122 -44.41 -11.77 -37.97
N GLU A 123 -44.22 -10.78 -38.82
CA GLU A 123 -43.02 -9.91 -38.81
C GLU A 123 -42.88 -9.18 -37.47
N ILE A 124 -43.94 -8.52 -37.00
CA ILE A 124 -43.94 -7.82 -35.70
C ILE A 124 -43.64 -8.79 -34.56
N GLN A 125 -44.17 -10.03 -34.60
CA GLN A 125 -43.87 -11.03 -33.58
C GLN A 125 -42.39 -11.45 -33.59
N ALA A 126 -41.76 -11.56 -34.77
CA ALA A 126 -40.34 -11.86 -34.88
C ALA A 126 -39.49 -10.75 -34.24
N GLU A 127 -39.83 -9.48 -34.49
CA GLU A 127 -39.16 -8.34 -33.87
C GLU A 127 -39.34 -8.31 -32.35
N ILE A 128 -40.55 -8.58 -31.85
CA ILE A 128 -40.82 -8.69 -30.40
C ILE A 128 -39.94 -9.78 -29.74
N ASN A 129 -39.77 -10.93 -30.41
CA ASN A 129 -38.94 -12.01 -29.92
C ASN A 129 -37.45 -11.60 -29.89
N MET A 130 -36.97 -10.96 -30.95
CA MET A 130 -35.60 -10.45 -31.01
C MET A 130 -35.32 -9.42 -29.91
N ILE A 131 -36.24 -8.47 -29.67
CA ILE A 131 -36.08 -7.48 -28.59
C ILE A 131 -36.06 -8.16 -27.21
N LYS A 132 -36.86 -9.23 -27.02
CA LYS A 132 -36.82 -10.01 -25.78
C LYS A 132 -35.44 -10.64 -25.57
N GLU A 133 -34.88 -11.29 -26.58
CA GLU A 133 -33.55 -11.90 -26.51
C GLU A 133 -32.46 -10.86 -26.19
N ILE A 134 -32.53 -9.68 -26.82
CA ILE A 134 -31.61 -8.57 -26.54
C ILE A 134 -31.74 -8.11 -25.08
N ILE A 135 -32.96 -7.93 -24.57
CA ILE A 135 -33.19 -7.54 -23.17
C ILE A 135 -32.63 -8.59 -22.21
N ASP A 136 -32.84 -9.88 -22.48
CA ASP A 136 -32.35 -10.98 -21.65
C ASP A 136 -30.79 -11.02 -21.65
N GLY A 137 -30.16 -10.75 -22.81
CA GLY A 137 -28.72 -10.58 -22.93
C GLY A 137 -28.18 -9.39 -22.12
N LEU A 138 -28.84 -8.23 -22.21
CA LEU A 138 -28.46 -7.03 -21.44
C LEU A 138 -28.59 -7.25 -19.93
N TYR A 139 -29.59 -8.02 -19.47
CA TYR A 139 -29.69 -8.38 -18.05
C TYR A 139 -28.53 -9.30 -17.61
N SER A 140 -28.12 -10.23 -18.46
CA SER A 140 -26.99 -11.11 -18.18
C SER A 140 -25.68 -10.32 -18.06
N GLU A 141 -25.44 -9.37 -18.96
CA GLU A 141 -24.29 -8.46 -18.89
C GLU A 141 -24.33 -7.57 -17.63
N LEU A 142 -25.50 -7.06 -17.29
CA LEU A 142 -25.70 -6.23 -16.11
C LEU A 142 -25.39 -7.00 -14.81
N ASP A 143 -25.66 -8.29 -14.75
CA ASP A 143 -25.30 -9.13 -13.61
C ASP A 143 -23.78 -9.39 -13.51
N LEU A 144 -23.06 -9.44 -14.63
CA LEU A 144 -21.59 -9.48 -14.62
C LEU A 144 -21.02 -8.16 -14.09
N ILE A 145 -21.48 -7.03 -14.62
CA ILE A 145 -21.00 -5.70 -14.20
C ILE A 145 -21.32 -5.44 -12.72
N LYS A 146 -22.44 -5.93 -12.19
CA LYS A 146 -22.74 -5.85 -10.75
C LYS A 146 -21.70 -6.57 -9.90
N LYS A 147 -21.26 -7.76 -10.32
CA LYS A 147 -20.23 -8.54 -9.61
C LYS A 147 -18.89 -7.81 -9.63
N ASP A 148 -18.49 -7.29 -10.79
CA ASP A 148 -17.25 -6.52 -10.93
C ASP A 148 -17.29 -5.23 -10.09
N LYS A 149 -18.42 -4.52 -10.11
CA LYS A 149 -18.64 -3.31 -9.29
C LYS A 149 -18.46 -3.62 -7.79
N GLU A 150 -19.05 -4.71 -7.32
CA GLU A 150 -18.93 -5.11 -5.92
C GLU A 150 -17.48 -5.50 -5.58
N HIS A 151 -16.82 -6.26 -6.44
CA HIS A 151 -15.42 -6.62 -6.29
C HIS A 151 -14.53 -5.36 -6.18
N PHE A 152 -14.63 -4.42 -7.13
CA PHE A 152 -13.85 -3.18 -7.11
C PHE A 152 -14.15 -2.31 -5.88
N TYR A 153 -15.38 -2.32 -5.39
CA TYR A 153 -15.73 -1.61 -4.17
C TYR A 153 -15.02 -2.20 -2.93
N GLN A 154 -14.99 -3.53 -2.81
CA GLN A 154 -14.30 -4.21 -1.71
C GLN A 154 -12.78 -4.00 -1.79
N GLU A 155 -12.19 -4.13 -2.98
CA GLU A 155 -10.76 -3.87 -3.19
C GLU A 155 -10.40 -2.41 -2.87
N LEU A 156 -11.20 -1.44 -3.32
CA LEU A 156 -10.99 -0.03 -2.99
C LEU A 156 -11.00 0.21 -1.47
N LYS A 157 -11.94 -0.40 -0.75
CA LYS A 157 -12.00 -0.33 0.71
C LYS A 157 -10.74 -0.92 1.35
N ALA A 158 -10.29 -2.08 0.87
CA ALA A 158 -9.07 -2.72 1.36
C ALA A 158 -7.82 -1.87 1.09
N PHE A 159 -7.67 -1.32 -0.12
CA PHE A 159 -6.55 -0.43 -0.46
C PHE A 159 -6.56 0.86 0.36
N ASN A 160 -7.73 1.45 0.61
CA ASN A 160 -7.84 2.64 1.46
C ASN A 160 -7.40 2.35 2.91
N LEU A 161 -7.79 1.20 3.46
CA LEU A 161 -7.35 0.76 4.79
C LEU A 161 -5.83 0.55 4.83
N LYS A 162 -5.27 -0.16 3.84
CA LYS A 162 -3.81 -0.38 3.73
C LYS A 162 -3.05 0.93 3.59
N THR A 163 -3.51 1.82 2.71
CA THR A 163 -2.91 3.15 2.50
C THR A 163 -2.90 3.97 3.78
N SER A 164 -4.02 3.96 4.52
CA SER A 164 -4.12 4.64 5.82
C SER A 164 -3.15 4.04 6.85
N SER A 165 -3.06 2.71 6.93
CA SER A 165 -2.11 2.02 7.81
C SER A 165 -0.65 2.37 7.49
N ILE A 166 -0.27 2.33 6.20
CA ILE A 166 1.08 2.70 5.76
C ILE A 166 1.38 4.16 6.11
N LYS A 167 0.42 5.08 5.90
CA LYS A 167 0.56 6.49 6.26
C LYS A 167 0.87 6.68 7.75
N TYR A 168 0.22 5.93 8.64
CA TYR A 168 0.53 5.97 10.08
C TYR A 168 1.87 5.32 10.40
N ARG A 169 2.23 4.20 9.76
CA ARG A 169 3.55 3.58 9.93
C ARG A 169 4.69 4.50 9.51
N ILE A 170 4.54 5.27 8.42
CA ILE A 170 5.51 6.29 8.03
C ILE A 170 5.68 7.31 9.16
N ARG A 171 4.58 7.85 9.69
CA ARG A 171 4.61 8.83 10.78
C ARG A 171 5.30 8.29 12.03
N ASP A 172 4.97 7.07 12.43
CA ASP A 172 5.32 6.55 13.76
C ASP A 172 6.69 5.84 13.80
N ASN A 173 7.15 5.26 12.68
CA ASN A 173 8.31 4.37 12.69
C ASN A 173 9.54 4.90 11.94
N THR A 174 9.47 6.10 11.34
CA THR A 174 10.55 6.61 10.47
C THR A 174 11.13 7.95 10.93
N GLY A 175 10.93 8.25 12.21
CA GLY A 175 11.45 9.45 12.88
C GLY A 175 10.90 10.76 12.31
N TYR A 176 11.68 11.84 12.45
CA TYR A 176 11.24 13.19 12.12
C TYR A 176 10.80 13.36 10.66
N LYS A 177 11.48 12.72 9.70
CA LYS A 177 11.09 12.81 8.27
C LYS A 177 9.71 12.23 8.02
N GLY A 178 9.37 11.10 8.65
CA GLY A 178 8.03 10.51 8.58
C GLY A 178 6.94 11.42 9.12
N PHE A 179 7.19 12.01 10.29
CA PHE A 179 6.29 12.97 10.93
C PHE A 179 6.06 14.22 10.06
N ASP A 180 7.13 14.84 9.57
CA ASP A 180 7.09 16.01 8.68
C ASP A 180 6.37 15.70 7.35
N TRP A 181 6.66 14.55 6.73
CA TRP A 181 5.93 14.08 5.55
C TRP A 181 4.43 13.92 5.80
N TYR A 182 4.06 13.33 6.94
CA TYR A 182 2.65 13.13 7.32
C TYR A 182 1.92 14.46 7.46
N ASN A 183 2.51 15.44 8.15
CA ASN A 183 1.90 16.75 8.36
C ASN A 183 1.68 17.49 7.04
N ARG A 184 2.70 17.56 6.18
CA ARG A 184 2.56 18.14 4.83
C ARG A 184 1.47 17.43 4.01
N LEU A 185 1.34 16.11 4.14
CA LEU A 185 0.30 15.36 3.45
C LEU A 185 -1.11 15.72 3.99
N GLN A 186 -1.27 15.85 5.31
CA GLN A 186 -2.53 16.26 5.92
C GLN A 186 -2.93 17.67 5.49
N GLU A 187 -2.00 18.62 5.51
CA GLU A 187 -2.22 20.00 5.03
C GLU A 187 -2.71 20.03 3.58
N ARG A 188 -2.02 19.32 2.67
CA ARG A 188 -2.47 19.20 1.27
C ARG A 188 -3.86 18.58 1.13
N THR A 189 -4.24 17.67 2.03
CA THR A 189 -5.55 17.02 2.00
C THR A 189 -6.64 17.98 2.46
N LEU A 190 -6.36 18.80 3.48
CA LEU A 190 -7.29 19.82 3.97
C LEU A 190 -7.55 20.91 2.92
N LEU A 191 -6.52 21.32 2.17
CA LEU A 191 -6.63 22.31 1.09
C LEU A 191 -7.43 21.84 -0.13
N ARG A 192 -7.65 20.52 -0.27
CA ARG A 192 -8.38 19.90 -1.39
C ARG A 192 -9.82 19.53 -1.06
N ARG A 193 -10.21 19.65 0.21
CA ARG A 193 -11.60 19.48 0.66
C ARG A 193 -12.35 20.78 0.55
#